data_AF-A0A5Q0H348-F1
#
_entry.id   AF-A0A5Q0H348-F1
#
_cell.length_a   1.000
_cell.length_b   1.000
_cell.length_c   1.000
_cell.angle_alpha   90.00
_cell.angle_beta   90.00
_cell.angle_gamma   90.00
#
_symmetry.space_group_name_H-M   'P 1'
#
loop_
_entity.id
_entity.type
_entity.pdbx_description
1 polymer ?
#
loop_
_entity_poly.entity_id
_entity_poly.type
_entity_poly.pdbx_seq_one_letter_code
_entity_poly.pdbx_strand_id
1 'polypeptide(L)'
;MTDIPAPPWAAFFDATDLHAMTGIVHTELACSRDLGHTRSAIPALGAYPPKMRRSKVFSLIALALNHLLDRDHGTAIRVAHLALDSADGLASARVADRLLPLLRYCERVSAQGEPADLAHRLRAFTEHARWAPG
;
A
#
# COMPACT_ATOMS: atom_id res chain seq x y z
N MET A 1 12.68 -35.85 15.43
CA MET A 1 11.64 -34.81 15.48
C MET A 1 10.88 -34.89 14.17
N THR A 2 9.69 -35.49 14.16
CA THR A 2 8.89 -35.67 12.96
C THR A 2 8.23 -34.34 12.63
N ASP A 3 8.55 -33.79 11.45
CA ASP A 3 7.98 -32.55 10.94
C ASP A 3 6.49 -32.80 10.64
N ILE A 4 5.59 -32.26 11.46
CA ILE A 4 4.15 -32.36 11.22
C ILE A 4 3.84 -31.33 10.13
N PRO A 5 3.41 -31.75 8.92
CA PRO A 5 3.15 -30.81 7.84
C PRO A 5 2.11 -29.78 8.28
N ALA A 6 2.40 -28.51 7.98
CA ALA A 6 1.49 -27.42 8.31
C ALA A 6 0.10 -27.70 7.70
N PRO A 7 -0.99 -27.42 8.45
CA PRO A 7 -2.32 -27.64 7.93
C PRO A 7 -2.57 -26.76 6.69
N PRO A 8 -3.41 -27.18 5.74
CA PRO A 8 -3.60 -26.47 4.46
C PRO A 8 -3.96 -24.98 4.58
N TRP A 9 -4.62 -24.58 5.67
CA TRP A 9 -4.95 -23.17 5.93
C TRP A 9 -3.72 -22.33 6.32
N ALA A 10 -2.67 -22.94 6.86
CA ALA A 10 -1.42 -22.28 7.24
C ALA A 10 -0.37 -22.34 6.12
N ALA A 11 -0.55 -23.20 5.12
CA ALA A 11 0.41 -23.39 4.02
C ALA A 11 0.64 -22.13 3.17
N PHE A 12 -0.26 -21.14 3.27
CA PHE A 12 -0.19 -19.87 2.53
C PHE A 12 0.32 -18.70 3.36
N PHE A 13 0.61 -18.91 4.65
CA PHE A 13 1.16 -17.88 5.52
C PHE A 13 2.67 -18.10 5.67
N ASP A 14 3.46 -17.20 5.09
CA ASP A 14 4.91 -17.25 5.21
C ASP A 14 5.47 -15.99 5.90
N ALA A 15 6.80 -15.92 6.03
CA ALA A 15 7.46 -14.78 6.66
C ALA A 15 7.11 -13.44 5.98
N THR A 16 6.84 -13.45 4.67
CA THR A 16 6.43 -12.28 3.89
C THR A 16 5.08 -11.76 4.38
N ASP A 17 4.12 -12.64 4.62
CA ASP A 17 2.79 -12.26 5.10
C ASP A 17 2.86 -11.66 6.50
N LEU A 18 3.68 -12.24 7.38
CA LEU A 18 3.92 -11.70 8.72
C LEU A 18 4.53 -10.29 8.68
N HIS A 19 5.54 -10.06 7.82
CA HIS A 19 6.15 -8.75 7.65
C HIS A 19 5.16 -7.74 7.09
N ALA A 20 4.39 -8.11 6.07
CA ALA A 20 3.35 -7.26 5.51
C ALA A 20 2.29 -6.89 6.56
N MET A 21 1.79 -7.85 7.33
CA MET A 21 0.82 -7.58 8.40
C MET A 21 1.39 -6.66 9.48
N THR A 22 2.64 -6.90 9.91
CA THR A 22 3.34 -6.04 10.89
C THR A 22 3.44 -4.61 10.37
N GLY A 23 3.82 -4.46 9.10
CA GLY A 23 3.89 -3.18 8.41
C GLY A 23 2.53 -2.47 8.35
N ILE A 24 1.46 -3.18 8.01
CA ILE A 24 0.09 -2.64 7.98
C ILE A 24 -0.33 -2.16 9.37
N VAL A 25 -0.10 -2.95 10.43
CA VAL A 25 -0.44 -2.55 11.81
C VAL A 25 0.28 -1.25 12.19
N HIS A 26 1.58 -1.15 11.93
CA HIS A 26 2.32 0.08 12.21
C HIS A 26 1.87 1.26 11.36
N THR A 27 1.42 1.01 10.12
CA THR A 27 0.84 2.06 9.27
C THR A 27 -0.43 2.64 9.88
N GLU A 28 -1.35 1.79 10.35
CA GLU A 28 -2.59 2.25 10.98
C GLU A 28 -2.32 3.02 12.28
N LEU A 29 -1.32 2.59 13.06
CA LEU A 29 -0.86 3.32 14.24
C LEU A 29 -0.21 4.66 13.88
N ALA A 30 0.56 4.72 12.78
CA ALA A 30 1.16 5.96 12.29
C ALA A 30 0.08 6.98 11.87
N CYS A 31 -0.97 6.52 11.20
CA CYS A 31 -2.07 7.37 10.75
C CYS A 31 -2.95 7.88 11.90
N SER A 32 -3.13 7.10 12.97
CA SER A 32 -4.13 7.38 14.01
C SER A 32 -3.58 7.83 15.36
N ARG A 33 -2.31 7.56 15.66
CA ARG A 33 -1.73 7.77 17.00
C ARG A 33 -0.42 8.54 16.97
N ASP A 34 0.61 7.96 16.36
CA ASP A 34 1.97 8.50 16.42
C ASP A 34 2.75 8.21 15.13
N LEU A 35 3.16 9.28 14.45
CA LEU A 35 4.00 9.22 13.25
C LEU A 35 5.29 8.43 13.46
N GLY A 36 5.77 8.28 14.69
CA GLY A 36 6.94 7.47 15.04
C GLY A 36 6.86 6.01 14.63
N HIS A 37 5.66 5.45 14.39
CA HIS A 37 5.48 4.09 13.90
C HIS A 37 5.90 3.88 12.44
N THR A 38 6.07 4.94 11.66
CA THR A 38 6.65 4.87 10.30
C THR A 38 8.02 4.17 10.28
N ARG A 39 8.84 4.38 11.33
CA ARG A 39 10.16 3.74 11.50
C ARG A 39 10.11 2.21 11.55
N SER A 40 9.00 1.65 12.02
CA SER A 40 8.78 0.20 12.02
C SER A 40 8.07 -0.27 10.76
N ALA A 41 7.12 0.53 10.24
CA ALA A 41 6.34 0.16 9.07
C ALA A 41 7.18 0.08 7.78
N ILE A 42 8.01 1.09 7.52
CA ILE A 42 8.80 1.20 6.29
C ILE A 42 9.70 -0.03 6.07
N PRO A 43 10.57 -0.44 7.01
CA PRO A 43 11.41 -1.62 6.80
C PRO A 43 10.58 -2.91 6.69
N ALA A 44 9.51 -3.06 7.46
CA ALA A 44 8.66 -4.25 7.41
C ALA A 44 7.95 -4.41 6.06
N LEU A 45 7.47 -3.31 5.46
CA LEU A 45 6.79 -3.33 4.15
C LEU A 45 7.78 -3.40 2.98
N GLY A 46 9.00 -2.89 3.14
CA GLY A 46 10.02 -2.83 2.09
C GLY A 46 10.87 -4.09 1.93
N ALA A 47 11.04 -4.88 3.00
CA ALA A 47 11.97 -6.01 3.00
C ALA A 47 11.51 -7.18 2.11
N TYR A 48 10.22 -7.52 2.16
CA TYR A 48 9.66 -8.67 1.44
C TYR A 48 8.25 -8.34 0.94
N PRO A 49 8.08 -7.95 -0.34
CA PRO A 49 6.74 -7.69 -0.88
C PRO A 49 5.96 -9.02 -1.03
N PRO A 50 4.68 -9.07 -0.63
CA PRO A 50 3.85 -10.27 -0.81
C PRO A 50 3.81 -10.78 -2.25
N LYS A 51 3.76 -12.11 -2.42
CA LYS A 51 3.60 -12.75 -3.73
C LYS A 51 2.20 -12.55 -4.29
N MET A 52 1.18 -12.57 -3.43
CA MET A 52 -0.20 -12.36 -3.83
C MET A 52 -0.45 -10.91 -4.24
N ARG A 53 -0.97 -10.70 -5.46
CA ARG A 53 -1.16 -9.37 -6.06
C ARG A 53 -1.89 -8.39 -5.14
N ARG A 54 -3.03 -8.78 -4.55
CA ARG A 54 -3.81 -7.91 -3.66
C ARG A 54 -3.03 -7.52 -2.41
N SER A 55 -2.38 -8.48 -1.74
CA SER A 55 -1.55 -8.22 -0.56
C SER A 55 -0.36 -7.32 -0.89
N LYS A 56 0.25 -7.51 -2.08
CA LYS A 56 1.31 -6.64 -2.59
C LYS A 56 0.84 -5.21 -2.77
N VAL A 57 -0.31 -5.01 -3.42
CA VAL A 57 -0.91 -3.68 -3.62
C VAL A 57 -1.17 -3.02 -2.27
N PHE A 58 -1.81 -3.70 -1.32
CA PHE A 58 -2.04 -3.12 0.01
C PHE A 58 -0.74 -2.73 0.72
N SER A 59 0.29 -3.57 0.62
CA SER A 59 1.60 -3.30 1.24
C SER A 59 2.29 -2.10 0.60
N LEU A 60 2.22 -1.97 -0.72
CA LEU A 60 2.79 -0.83 -1.45
C LEU A 60 2.06 0.49 -1.12
N ILE A 61 0.72 0.46 -1.02
CA ILE A 61 -0.05 1.63 -0.62
C ILE A 61 0.34 2.07 0.79
N ALA A 62 0.42 1.12 1.73
CA ALA A 62 0.84 1.40 3.09
C ALA A 62 2.28 1.95 3.12
N LEU A 63 3.19 1.40 2.32
CA LEU A 63 4.57 1.86 2.26
C LEU A 63 4.65 3.31 1.74
N ALA A 64 3.93 3.62 0.66
CA ALA A 64 3.84 4.99 0.13
C ALA A 64 3.30 5.98 1.17
N LEU A 65 2.26 5.58 1.92
CA LEU A 65 1.71 6.41 2.99
C LEU A 65 2.73 6.68 4.11
N ASN A 66 3.48 5.66 4.54
CA ASN A 66 4.49 5.88 5.58
C ASN A 66 5.61 6.79 5.09
N HIS A 67 6.06 6.67 3.84
CA HIS A 67 7.02 7.62 3.27
C HIS A 67 6.46 9.05 3.22
N LEU A 68 5.16 9.25 2.93
CA LEU A 68 4.55 10.57 3.04
C LEU A 68 4.56 11.11 4.47
N LEU A 69 4.19 10.27 5.44
CA LEU A 69 4.16 10.63 6.86
C LEU A 69 5.56 10.96 7.40
N ASP A 70 6.59 10.28 6.88
CA ASP A 70 8.01 10.51 7.17
C ASP A 70 8.64 11.64 6.33
N ARG A 71 7.82 12.36 5.53
CA ARG A 71 8.22 13.48 4.66
C ARG A 71 9.20 13.11 3.53
N ASP A 72 9.33 11.83 3.21
CA ASP A 72 10.01 11.33 2.02
C ASP A 72 9.03 11.29 0.82
N HIS A 73 8.73 12.48 0.30
CA HIS A 73 7.74 12.65 -0.76
C HIS A 73 8.14 11.99 -2.08
N GLY A 74 9.43 12.00 -2.43
CA GLY A 74 9.93 11.40 -3.66
C GLY A 74 9.74 9.89 -3.66
N THR A 75 10.15 9.21 -2.58
CA THR A 75 9.92 7.76 -2.47
C THR A 75 8.43 7.43 -2.41
N ALA A 76 7.65 8.22 -1.69
CA ALA A 76 6.20 8.02 -1.61
C ALA A 76 5.52 8.00 -2.99
N ILE A 77 5.83 8.99 -3.84
CA ILE A 77 5.28 9.10 -5.20
C ILE A 77 5.69 7.88 -6.05
N ARG A 78 6.98 7.53 -6.04
CA ARG A 78 7.50 6.38 -6.78
C ARG A 78 6.84 5.06 -6.34
N VAL A 79 6.68 4.85 -5.04
CA VAL A 79 6.02 3.64 -4.51
C VAL A 79 4.52 3.65 -4.81
N ALA A 80 3.87 4.81 -4.81
CA ALA A 80 2.46 4.94 -5.19
C ALA A 80 2.22 4.58 -6.66
N HIS A 81 3.13 4.97 -7.58
CA HIS A 81 3.08 4.51 -8.97
C HIS A 81 3.19 2.99 -9.07
N LEU A 82 4.14 2.37 -8.34
CA LEU A 82 4.28 0.91 -8.32
C LEU A 82 3.03 0.21 -7.74
N ALA A 83 2.37 0.84 -6.77
CA ALA A 83 1.11 0.35 -6.22
C ALA A 83 0.00 0.34 -7.29
N LEU A 84 -0.12 1.42 -8.06
CA LEU A 84 -1.08 1.53 -9.16
C LEU A 84 -0.80 0.54 -10.29
N ASP A 85 0.47 0.40 -10.70
CA ASP A 85 0.87 -0.57 -11.72
C ASP A 85 0.53 -2.01 -11.25
N SER A 86 0.75 -2.30 -9.96
CA SER A 86 0.40 -3.59 -9.38
C SER A 86 -1.12 -3.78 -9.20
N ALA A 87 -1.88 -2.68 -9.15
CA ALA A 87 -3.33 -2.67 -9.03
C ALA A 87 -4.04 -2.78 -10.38
N ASP A 88 -3.30 -2.74 -11.50
CA ASP A 88 -3.90 -2.85 -12.82
C ASP A 88 -4.72 -4.15 -12.99
N GLY A 89 -5.89 -3.99 -13.60
CA GLY A 89 -6.91 -5.04 -13.72
C GLY A 89 -7.62 -5.43 -12.41
N LEU A 90 -7.35 -4.78 -11.28
CA LEU A 90 -8.09 -4.98 -10.03
C LEU A 90 -9.24 -3.96 -9.91
N ALA A 91 -10.47 -4.41 -10.16
CA ALA A 91 -11.68 -3.69 -9.76
C ALA A 91 -11.93 -3.87 -8.25
N SER A 92 -11.25 -3.09 -7.39
CA SER A 92 -11.39 -3.23 -5.94
C SER A 92 -11.66 -1.91 -5.24
N ALA A 93 -12.89 -1.72 -4.75
CA ALA A 93 -13.28 -0.60 -3.92
C ALA A 93 -12.37 -0.43 -2.69
N ARG A 94 -11.99 -1.55 -2.06
CA ARG A 94 -11.09 -1.56 -0.89
C ARG A 94 -9.67 -1.04 -1.21
N VAL A 95 -9.17 -1.28 -2.42
CA VAL A 95 -7.90 -0.72 -2.90
C VAL A 95 -8.07 0.77 -3.17
N ALA A 96 -9.14 1.16 -3.86
CA ALA A 96 -9.45 2.56 -4.15
C ALA A 96 -9.57 3.40 -2.87
N ASP A 97 -10.27 2.92 -1.84
CA ASP A 97 -10.41 3.63 -0.57
C ASP A 97 -9.06 3.91 0.09
N ARG A 98 -8.13 2.94 0.03
CA ARG A 98 -6.78 3.09 0.60
C ARG A 98 -5.87 4.01 -0.22
N LEU A 99 -6.17 4.23 -1.50
CA LEU A 99 -5.44 5.17 -2.35
C LEU A 99 -5.88 6.62 -2.14
N LEU A 100 -7.05 6.87 -1.54
CA LEU A 100 -7.59 8.23 -1.36
C LEU A 100 -6.66 9.19 -0.60
N PRO A 101 -5.94 8.80 0.47
CA PRO A 101 -5.05 9.73 1.15
C PRO A 101 -3.86 10.17 0.27
N LEU A 102 -3.34 9.27 -0.59
CA LEU A 102 -2.30 9.60 -1.58
C LEU A 102 -2.83 10.58 -2.63
N LEU A 103 -4.05 10.35 -3.13
CA LEU A 103 -4.69 11.26 -4.09
C LEU A 103 -4.83 12.68 -3.50
N ARG A 104 -5.39 12.77 -2.30
CA ARG A 104 -5.56 14.07 -1.61
C ARG A 104 -4.23 14.76 -1.34
N TYR A 105 -3.15 14.01 -1.07
CA TYR A 105 -1.82 14.58 -0.93
C TYR A 105 -1.33 15.18 -2.26
N CYS A 106 -1.40 14.41 -3.34
CA CYS A 106 -0.92 14.84 -4.65
C CYS A 106 -1.67 16.09 -5.14
N GLU A 107 -3.00 16.13 -4.96
CA GLU A 107 -3.85 17.29 -5.30
C GLU A 107 -3.49 18.57 -4.52
N ARG A 108 -2.91 18.44 -3.33
CA ARG A 108 -2.51 19.61 -2.51
C ARG A 108 -1.13 20.15 -2.87
N VAL A 109 -0.21 19.30 -3.31
CA VAL A 109 1.21 19.65 -3.38
C VAL A 109 1.62 20.28 -4.70
N SER A 110 0.97 19.94 -5.82
CA SER A 110 1.27 20.59 -7.09
C SER A 110 0.14 20.43 -8.11
N ALA A 111 -0.04 21.47 -8.93
CA ALA A 111 -0.90 21.42 -10.12
C ALA A 111 -0.15 20.91 -11.38
N GLN A 112 1.17 20.70 -11.31
CA GLN A 112 2.02 20.28 -12.43
C GLN A 112 3.11 19.28 -12.01
N GLY A 113 3.65 18.53 -12.97
CA GLY A 113 4.74 17.57 -12.76
C GLY A 113 4.29 16.22 -12.21
N GLU A 114 5.22 15.47 -11.63
CA GLU A 114 5.02 14.08 -11.19
C GLU A 114 3.85 13.89 -10.19
N PRO A 115 3.65 14.76 -9.17
CA PRO A 115 2.48 14.64 -8.29
C PRO A 115 1.15 14.81 -9.04
N ALA A 116 1.09 15.67 -10.05
CA ALA A 116 -0.13 15.91 -10.83
C ALA A 116 -0.46 14.71 -11.75
N ASP A 117 0.55 14.09 -12.36
CA ASP A 117 0.38 12.83 -13.11
C ASP A 117 -0.13 11.71 -12.20
N LEU A 118 0.49 11.53 -11.03
CA LEU A 118 0.04 10.54 -10.05
C LEU A 118 -1.40 10.82 -9.59
N ALA A 119 -1.76 12.07 -9.31
CA ALA A 119 -3.14 12.45 -8.96
C ALA A 119 -4.13 12.07 -10.06
N HIS A 120 -3.80 12.32 -11.32
CA HIS A 120 -4.65 11.96 -12.46
C HIS A 120 -4.89 10.44 -12.51
N ARG A 121 -3.82 9.65 -12.39
CA ARG A 121 -3.90 8.18 -12.41
C ARG A 121 -4.67 7.62 -11.22
N LEU A 122 -4.43 8.14 -10.02
CA LEU A 122 -5.15 7.73 -8.80
C LEU A 122 -6.64 8.02 -8.93
N ARG A 123 -7.02 9.21 -9.43
CA ARG A 123 -8.42 9.57 -9.62
C ARG A 123 -9.11 8.61 -10.57
N ALA A 124 -8.53 8.39 -11.75
CA ALA A 124 -9.06 7.46 -12.75
C ALA A 124 -9.28 6.05 -12.17
N PHE A 125 -8.30 5.53 -11.43
CA PHE A 125 -8.44 4.23 -10.76
C PHE A 125 -9.58 4.23 -9.74
N THR A 126 -9.65 5.25 -8.87
CA THR A 126 -10.68 5.30 -7.80
C THR A 126 -12.09 5.45 -8.35
N GLU A 127 -12.28 6.18 -9.46
CA GLU A 127 -13.57 6.32 -10.13
C GLU A 127 -13.98 5.02 -10.79
N HIS A 128 -13.07 4.37 -11.52
CA HIS A 128 -13.33 3.07 -12.15
C HIS A 128 -13.74 2.02 -11.10
N ALA A 129 -13.01 1.91 -10.00
CA ALA A 129 -13.27 0.95 -8.94
C ALA A 129 -14.60 1.18 -8.19
N ARG A 130 -15.16 2.41 -8.20
CA ARG A 130 -16.49 2.70 -7.64
C ARG A 130 -17.63 2.18 -8.50
N TRP A 131 -17.41 2.07 -9.80
CA TRP A 131 -18.45 1.72 -10.78
C TRP A 131 -18.31 0.32 -11.37
N ALA A 132 -17.22 -0.39 -11.08
CA ALA A 132 -17.05 -1.77 -11.49
C ALA A 132 -17.98 -2.72 -10.71
N PRO A 133 -18.66 -3.68 -11.38
CA PRO A 133 -19.44 -4.70 -10.69
C PRO A 133 -18.50 -5.59 -9.86
N GLY A 134 -18.91 -5.86 -8.61
CA GLY A 134 -18.11 -6.61 -7.62
C GLY A 134 -18.02 -8.11 -7.88
#